data_AF-A0A9Q3DXD7-F1
#
_entry.id   AF-A0A9Q3DXD7-F1
#
_cell.length_a   1.000
_cell.length_b   1.000
_cell.length_c   1.000
_cell.angle_alpha   90.00
_cell.angle_beta   90.00
_cell.angle_gamma   90.00
#
_symmetry.space_group_name_H-M   'P 1'
#
loop_
_entity.id
_entity.type
_entity.pdbx_description
1 polymer ?
#
loop_
_entity_poly.entity_id
_entity_poly.type
_entity_poly.pdbx_seq_one_letter_code
_entity_poly.pdbx_strand_id
1 'polypeptide(L)'
;MRHELIDVLYTYNDAFASDNEPLGTIKGHEVDITLNIDRAYPPVLRRPAYPASPSAREALEKHIQELIQLGVLSKVGHNEGVEVTTPVIIYWHNDKSRMVGDFRAFPDRYPIPRIQGTFTQLSNAKYITSMD
;
A
#
# COMPACT_ATOMS: atom_id res chain seq x y z
N MET A 1 14.17 -31.76 -6.30
CA MET A 1 13.04 -30.83 -6.50
C MET A 1 12.41 -30.27 -5.20
N ARG A 2 11.69 -31.05 -4.35
CA ARG A 2 11.08 -30.46 -3.13
C ARG A 2 12.11 -29.98 -2.10
N HIS A 3 13.21 -30.71 -1.90
CA HIS A 3 14.30 -30.29 -1.03
C HIS A 3 14.99 -29.02 -1.56
N GLU A 4 15.35 -29.00 -2.85
CA GLU A 4 15.97 -27.83 -3.50
C GLU A 4 15.13 -26.54 -3.37
N LEU A 5 13.80 -26.63 -3.47
CA LEU A 5 12.90 -25.48 -3.27
C LEU A 5 12.91 -24.97 -1.83
N ILE A 6 12.94 -25.89 -0.86
CA ILE A 6 13.04 -25.56 0.56
C ILE A 6 14.40 -24.92 0.85
N ASP A 7 15.47 -25.43 0.23
CA ASP A 7 16.81 -24.87 0.36
C ASP A 7 16.86 -23.43 -0.16
N VAL A 8 16.16 -23.12 -1.26
CA VAL A 8 16.02 -21.75 -1.77
C VAL A 8 15.31 -20.84 -0.77
N LEU A 9 14.21 -21.29 -0.16
CA LEU A 9 13.49 -20.52 0.86
C LEU A 9 14.36 -20.23 2.08
N TYR A 10 15.17 -21.19 2.53
CA TYR A 10 16.09 -20.98 3.65
C TYR A 10 17.28 -20.10 3.29
N THR A 11 17.81 -20.26 2.09
CA THR A 11 18.99 -19.50 1.62
C THR A 11 18.64 -18.04 1.39
N TYR A 12 17.44 -17.75 0.88
CA TYR A 12 16.99 -16.40 0.54
C TYR A 12 15.77 -15.98 1.39
N ASN A 13 15.74 -16.34 2.67
CA ASN A 13 14.59 -16.10 3.55
C ASN A 13 14.16 -14.62 3.57
N ASP A 14 15.10 -13.68 3.55
CA ASP A 14 14.87 -12.23 3.54
C ASP A 14 14.19 -11.72 2.26
N ALA A 15 14.19 -12.53 1.19
CA ALA A 15 13.50 -12.21 -0.06
C ALA A 15 11.99 -12.56 -0.03
N PHE A 16 11.53 -13.26 1.01
CA PHE A 16 10.14 -13.70 1.16
C PHE A 16 9.50 -13.04 2.39
N ALA A 17 8.26 -12.58 2.23
CA ALA A 17 7.49 -12.08 3.37
C ALA A 17 7.21 -13.20 4.37
N SER A 18 7.29 -12.89 5.67
CA SER A 18 6.98 -13.81 6.77
C SER A 18 5.93 -13.22 7.70
N ASP A 19 5.41 -14.03 8.64
CA ASP A 19 4.44 -13.55 9.63
C ASP A 19 5.03 -12.46 10.54
N ASN A 20 6.35 -12.49 10.77
CA ASN A 20 7.06 -11.52 11.63
C ASN A 20 7.50 -10.28 10.85
N GLU A 21 7.87 -10.46 9.58
CA GLU A 21 8.31 -9.40 8.67
C GLU A 21 7.49 -9.47 7.39
N PRO A 22 6.21 -9.04 7.44
CA PRO A 22 5.32 -9.12 6.29
C PRO A 22 5.61 -8.04 5.24
N LEU A 23 6.40 -7.02 5.59
CA LEU A 23 6.68 -5.86 4.76
C LEU A 23 8.19 -5.65 4.59
N GLY A 24 8.63 -5.53 3.34
CA GLY A 24 9.97 -5.06 3.01
C GLY A 24 10.07 -3.54 3.07
N THR A 25 11.28 -3.00 3.23
CA THR A 25 11.57 -1.56 3.15
C THR A 25 12.76 -1.32 2.24
N ILE A 26 12.60 -0.45 1.26
CA ILE A 26 13.70 -0.01 0.40
C ILE A 26 14.51 1.06 1.14
N LYS A 27 15.75 0.73 1.52
CA LYS A 27 16.62 1.65 2.27
C LYS A 27 17.23 2.72 1.35
N GLY A 28 17.24 3.98 1.80
CA GLY A 28 17.86 5.09 1.07
C GLY A 28 17.03 5.65 -0.09
N HIS A 29 15.77 5.22 -0.22
CA HIS A 29 14.85 5.70 -1.24
C HIS A 29 13.61 6.31 -0.58
N GLU A 30 13.75 7.58 -0.17
CA GLU A 30 12.62 8.39 0.25
C GLU A 30 11.94 9.01 -1.00
N VAL A 31 10.61 9.11 -0.97
CA VAL A 31 9.82 9.60 -2.10
C VAL A 31 9.21 10.95 -1.74
N ASP A 32 9.64 11.98 -2.45
CA ASP A 32 9.02 13.31 -2.37
C ASP A 32 7.77 13.37 -3.24
N ILE A 33 6.61 13.56 -2.59
CA ILE A 33 5.35 13.79 -3.29
C ILE A 33 5.15 15.30 -3.45
N THR A 34 5.42 15.80 -4.65
CA THR A 34 5.21 17.22 -4.98
C THR A 34 3.79 17.43 -5.52
N LEU A 35 3.07 18.40 -4.95
CA LEU A 35 1.76 18.80 -5.45
C LEU A 35 1.91 19.81 -6.59
N ASN A 36 1.07 19.68 -7.63
CA ASN A 36 1.02 20.63 -8.75
C ASN A 36 0.24 21.91 -8.42
N ILE A 37 -0.02 22.17 -7.15
CA ILE A 37 -0.79 23.32 -6.68
C ILE A 37 -0.09 23.96 -5.49
N ASP A 38 -0.15 25.28 -5.41
CA ASP A 38 0.39 26.04 -4.30
C ASP A 38 -0.65 26.23 -3.18
N ARG A 39 -0.15 26.58 -1.99
CA ARG A 39 -1.01 26.97 -0.86
C ARG A 39 -1.78 28.26 -1.18
N ALA A 40 -3.03 28.43 -0.73
CA ALA A 40 -3.80 27.53 0.13
C ALA A 40 -4.52 26.41 -0.66
N TYR A 41 -4.42 25.17 -0.16
CA TYR A 41 -5.00 24.00 -0.82
C TYR A 41 -6.54 24.06 -0.90
N PRO A 42 -7.13 23.56 -2.00
CA PRO A 42 -8.57 23.55 -2.18
C PRO A 42 -9.26 22.62 -1.16
N PRO A 43 -10.54 22.89 -0.79
CA PRO A 43 -11.27 22.07 0.18
C PRO A 43 -11.34 20.58 -0.16
N VAL A 44 -11.23 20.23 -1.45
CA VAL A 44 -11.19 18.83 -1.90
C VAL A 44 -9.99 18.03 -1.38
N LEU A 45 -8.93 18.70 -0.92
CA LEU A 45 -7.78 18.07 -0.26
C LEU A 45 -7.91 18.02 1.28
N ARG A 46 -8.97 18.60 1.85
CA ARG A 46 -9.24 18.63 3.29
C ARG A 46 -10.59 18.00 3.59
N ARG A 47 -10.69 16.72 3.27
CA ARG A 47 -11.97 15.99 3.35
C ARG A 47 -12.15 15.42 4.77
N PRO A 48 -13.34 15.58 5.38
CA PRO A 48 -13.62 15.00 6.68
C PRO A 48 -13.74 13.47 6.58
N ALA A 49 -13.56 12.79 7.70
CA ALA A 49 -13.85 11.36 7.79
C ALA A 49 -15.32 11.09 7.46
N TYR A 50 -15.59 9.99 6.75
CA TYR A 50 -16.96 9.57 6.51
C TYR A 50 -17.58 8.93 7.77
N PRO A 51 -18.91 9.04 7.94
CA PRO A 51 -19.62 8.24 8.93
C PRO A 51 -19.38 6.74 8.68
N ALA A 52 -19.06 6.01 9.74
CA ALA A 52 -18.83 4.56 9.69
C ALA A 52 -19.82 3.85 10.62
N SER A 53 -20.33 2.70 10.18
CA SER A 53 -21.15 1.81 11.01
C SER A 53 -20.32 1.25 12.19
N PRO A 54 -20.95 0.74 13.27
CA PRO A 54 -20.21 0.16 14.39
C PRO A 54 -19.20 -0.92 13.95
N SER A 55 -19.64 -1.87 13.12
CA SER A 55 -18.77 -2.92 12.57
C SER A 55 -17.63 -2.36 11.71
N ALA A 56 -17.88 -1.31 10.92
CA ALA A 56 -16.82 -0.67 10.14
C ALA A 56 -15.81 0.06 11.04
N ARG A 57 -16.25 0.68 12.15
CA ARG A 57 -15.35 1.31 13.12
C ARG A 57 -14.45 0.30 13.81
N GLU A 58 -15.00 -0.83 14.24
CA GLU A 58 -14.22 -1.92 14.85
C GLU A 58 -13.15 -2.45 13.88
N ALA A 59 -13.53 -2.66 12.62
CA ALA A 59 -12.60 -3.07 11.58
C ALA A 59 -11.52 -2.00 11.31
N LEU A 60 -11.90 -0.72 11.23
CA LEU A 60 -10.94 0.38 11.06
C LEU A 60 -9.92 0.42 12.19
N GLU A 61 -10.39 0.36 13.44
CA GLU A 61 -9.51 0.38 14.61
C GLU A 61 -8.49 -0.76 14.54
N LYS A 62 -8.96 -1.98 14.23
CA LYS A 62 -8.07 -3.14 14.07
C LYS A 62 -6.99 -2.90 13.01
N HIS A 63 -7.38 -2.48 11.80
CA HIS A 63 -6.43 -2.22 10.70
C HIS A 63 -5.45 -1.09 11.04
N ILE A 64 -5.92 -0.03 11.68
CA ILE A 64 -5.07 1.10 12.09
C ILE A 64 -4.03 0.63 13.11
N GLN A 65 -4.44 -0.14 14.13
CA GLN A 65 -3.51 -0.65 15.14
C GLN A 65 -2.47 -1.60 14.53
N GLU A 66 -2.87 -2.49 13.62
CA GLU A 66 -1.96 -3.37 12.90
C GLU A 66 -0.92 -2.57 12.10
N LEU A 67 -1.35 -1.54 11.36
CA LEU A 67 -0.44 -0.70 10.58
C LEU A 67 0.48 0.18 11.45
N ILE A 68 0.04 0.59 12.63
CA ILE A 68 0.90 1.29 13.61
C ILE A 68 1.97 0.32 14.14
N GLN A 69 1.59 -0.91 14.48
CA GLN A 69 2.53 -1.94 14.95
C GLN A 69 3.57 -2.30 13.88
N LEU A 70 3.17 -2.32 12.61
CA LEU A 70 4.05 -2.53 11.47
C LEU A 70 4.89 -1.29 11.10
N GLY A 71 4.70 -0.16 11.78
CA GLY A 71 5.42 1.09 11.51
C GLY A 71 5.03 1.79 10.20
N VAL A 72 3.92 1.38 9.57
CA VAL A 72 3.40 1.97 8.33
C VAL A 72 2.64 3.27 8.60
N LEU A 73 1.88 3.31 9.69
CA LEU A 73 1.16 4.50 10.13
C LEU A 73 1.76 5.05 11.42
N SER A 74 1.76 6.38 11.52
CA SER A 74 2.15 7.09 12.73
C SER A 74 1.13 8.18 13.05
N LYS A 75 1.02 8.51 14.34
CA LYS A 75 0.18 9.61 14.78
C LYS A 75 0.90 10.93 14.52
N VAL A 76 0.23 11.84 13.82
CA VAL A 76 0.75 13.21 13.63
C VAL A 76 0.84 13.93 14.98
N GLY A 77 1.98 14.58 15.24
CA GLY A 77 2.23 15.29 16.49
C GLY A 77 1.28 16.48 16.72
N HIS A 78 1.07 16.87 17.97
CA HIS A 78 0.16 17.98 18.31
C HIS A 78 0.57 19.32 17.67
N ASN A 79 1.86 19.50 17.40
CA ASN A 79 2.43 20.71 16.79
C ASN A 79 2.55 20.62 15.26
N GLU A 80 2.19 19.48 14.66
CA GLU A 80 2.28 19.26 13.23
C GLU A 80 0.93 19.59 12.57
N GLY A 81 0.94 20.61 11.71
CA GLY A 81 -0.26 21.00 10.96
C GLY A 81 -0.55 19.99 9.86
N VAL A 82 -1.72 19.33 9.93
CA VAL A 82 -2.22 18.49 8.83
C VAL A 82 -3.00 19.38 7.85
N GLU A 83 -2.42 19.62 6.68
CA GLU A 83 -3.04 20.46 5.65
C GLU A 83 -3.85 19.67 4.63
N VAL A 84 -3.69 18.35 4.62
CA VAL A 84 -4.28 17.43 3.64
C VAL A 84 -4.85 16.22 4.38
N THR A 85 -6.12 15.90 4.12
CA THR A 85 -6.81 14.75 4.72
C THR A 85 -7.63 14.00 3.68
N THR A 86 -7.55 12.67 3.73
CA THR A 86 -8.29 11.75 2.87
C THR A 86 -9.13 10.81 3.73
N PRO A 87 -10.45 10.69 3.50
CA PRO A 87 -11.28 9.76 4.24
C PRO A 87 -10.92 8.33 3.85
N VAL A 88 -11.16 7.44 4.81
CA VAL A 88 -10.92 6.01 4.69
C VAL A 88 -12.25 5.28 4.92
N ILE A 89 -12.46 4.20 4.18
CA ILE A 89 -13.64 3.33 4.28
C ILE A 89 -13.24 1.89 4.49
N ILE A 90 -14.18 1.09 4.99
CA ILE A 90 -14.06 -0.37 4.97
C ILE A 90 -14.81 -0.93 3.78
N TYR A 91 -14.12 -1.77 3.02
CA TYR A 91 -14.71 -2.64 2.02
C TYR A 91 -14.65 -4.09 2.50
N TRP A 92 -15.77 -4.80 2.37
CA TRP A 92 -15.87 -6.21 2.76
C TRP A 92 -15.79 -7.10 1.53
N HIS A 93 -14.96 -8.13 1.60
CA HIS A 93 -14.83 -9.12 0.54
C HIS A 93 -14.50 -10.49 1.13
N ASN A 94 -15.32 -11.50 0.83
CA ASN A 94 -15.20 -12.86 1.38
C ASN A 94 -15.01 -12.86 2.91
N ASP A 95 -15.90 -12.15 3.62
CA ASP A 95 -15.90 -11.99 5.08
C ASP A 95 -14.64 -11.34 5.69
N LYS A 96 -13.75 -10.79 4.85
CA LYS A 96 -12.58 -10.03 5.28
C LYS A 96 -12.80 -8.53 5.04
N SER A 97 -12.49 -7.73 6.03
CA SER A 97 -12.48 -6.26 5.90
C SER A 97 -11.17 -5.78 5.29
N ARG A 98 -11.26 -4.74 4.47
CA ARG A 98 -10.12 -4.03 3.89
C ARG A 98 -10.28 -2.54 4.12
N MET A 99 -9.23 -1.90 4.61
CA MET A 99 -9.17 -0.46 4.77
C MET A 99 -8.77 0.20 3.44
N VAL A 100 -9.57 1.14 2.93
CA VAL A 100 -9.37 1.77 1.61
C VAL A 100 -9.42 3.29 1.73
N GLY A 101 -8.35 3.97 1.32
CA GLY A 101 -8.29 5.44 1.26
C GLY A 101 -8.88 6.00 -0.03
N ASP A 102 -9.64 7.09 0.07
CA ASP A 102 -10.28 7.75 -1.07
C ASP A 102 -9.38 8.84 -1.70
N PHE A 103 -8.34 8.42 -2.42
CA PHE A 103 -7.33 9.29 -3.01
C PHE A 103 -7.73 9.93 -4.35
N ARG A 104 -9.01 9.95 -4.73
CA ARG A 104 -9.45 10.48 -6.04
C ARG A 104 -9.12 11.96 -6.27
N ALA A 105 -8.84 12.70 -5.20
CA ALA A 105 -8.40 14.10 -5.29
C ALA A 105 -6.93 14.25 -5.76
N PHE A 106 -6.17 13.15 -5.84
CA PHE A 106 -4.78 13.08 -6.31
C PHE A 106 -4.70 12.25 -7.60
N PRO A 107 -5.21 12.75 -8.73
CA PRO A 107 -5.06 12.05 -9.99
C PRO A 107 -3.59 12.07 -10.42
N ASP A 108 -2.96 10.91 -10.47
CA ASP A 108 -1.64 10.71 -11.09
C ASP A 108 -1.79 9.88 -12.38
N ARG A 109 -0.96 10.20 -13.38
CA ARG A 109 -0.87 9.46 -14.65
C ARG A 109 0.54 8.95 -14.84
N TYR A 110 0.89 7.93 -14.07
CA TYR A 110 2.12 7.18 -14.31
C TYR A 110 1.94 6.22 -15.51
N PRO A 111 2.77 6.29 -16.57
CA PRO A 111 2.63 5.44 -17.73
C PRO A 111 3.09 4.01 -17.42
N ILE A 112 2.14 3.12 -17.13
CA ILE A 112 2.40 1.69 -16.98
C ILE A 112 2.44 1.03 -18.38
N PRO A 113 3.50 0.28 -18.74
CA PRO A 113 3.56 -0.46 -20.00
C PRO A 113 2.37 -1.41 -20.17
N ARG A 114 1.86 -1.54 -21.40
CA ARG A 114 0.80 -2.51 -21.68
C ARG A 114 1.35 -3.93 -21.63
N ILE A 115 0.57 -4.83 -21.03
CA ILE A 115 0.87 -6.27 -20.91
C ILE A 115 1.30 -6.92 -22.24
N GLN A 116 0.70 -6.54 -23.37
CA GLN A 116 1.07 -7.05 -24.70
C GLN A 116 2.53 -6.76 -25.08
N GLY A 117 3.03 -5.58 -24.71
CA GLY A 117 4.43 -5.23 -24.96
C GLY A 117 5.37 -6.12 -24.16
N THR A 118 5.04 -6.39 -22.90
CA THR A 118 5.79 -7.31 -22.03
C THR A 118 5.78 -8.74 -22.57
N PHE A 119 4.63 -9.27 -23.01
CA PHE A 119 4.57 -10.64 -23.56
C PHE A 119 5.36 -10.84 -24.84
N THR A 120 5.42 -9.81 -25.69
CA THR A 120 6.24 -9.86 -26.92
C THR A 120 7.72 -10.01 -26.59
N GLN A 121 8.21 -9.36 -25.52
CA GLN A 121 9.60 -9.48 -25.07
C GLN A 121 9.91 -10.87 -24.49
N LEU A 122 8.91 -11.55 -23.94
CA LEU A 122 9.06 -12.88 -23.34
C LEU A 122 8.87 -14.04 -24.34
N SER A 123 8.57 -13.77 -25.61
CA SER A 123 8.13 -14.80 -26.58
C SER A 123 9.16 -15.91 -26.84
N ASN A 124 10.45 -15.63 -26.62
CA ASN A 124 11.55 -16.58 -26.81
C ASN A 124 12.05 -17.21 -25.50
N ALA A 125 11.44 -16.86 -24.36
CA ALA A 125 11.81 -17.42 -23.07
C ALA A 125 11.37 -18.89 -22.99
N LYS A 126 12.29 -19.77 -22.60
CA LYS A 126 12.01 -21.21 -22.42
C LYS A 126 11.44 -21.55 -21.03
N TYR A 127 11.77 -20.72 -20.04
CA TYR A 127 11.35 -20.88 -18.65
C TYR A 127 10.96 -19.51 -18.12
N ILE A 128 9.84 -19.44 -17.41
CA ILE A 128 9.31 -18.21 -16.81
C ILE A 128 9.04 -18.51 -15.34
N THR A 129 9.57 -17.66 -14.47
CA THR A 129 9.24 -17.64 -13.04
C THR A 129 8.50 -16.34 -12.77
N SER A 130 7.40 -16.43 -12.03
CA SER A 130 6.64 -15.27 -11.57
C SER A 130 6.77 -15.17 -10.05
N MET A 131 6.95 -13.95 -9.57
CA MET A 131 6.88 -13.58 -8.16
C MET A 131 5.89 -12.43 -8.05
N ASP A 132 5.10 -12.43 -6.99
CA ASP A 132 4.20 -11.35 -6.60
C ASP A 132 4.68 -10.82 -5.24
#